data_AF-A0A2D6A2V5-F1
#
_entry.id   AF-A0A2D6A2V5-F1
#
_cell.length_a   1.000
_cell.length_b   1.000
_cell.length_c   1.000
_cell.angle_alpha   90.00
_cell.angle_beta   90.00
_cell.angle_gamma   90.00
#
_symmetry.space_group_name_H-M   'P 1'
#
loop_
_entity.id
_entity.type
_entity.pdbx_description
1 polymer ?
#
loop_
_entity_poly.entity_id
_entity_poly.type
_entity_poly.pdbx_seq_one_letter_code
_entity_poly.pdbx_strand_id
1 'polypeptide(L)'
;MQAVGTPWFTPEQWACLRKCADDPEIKGLSYDQWHARSVESLKIFEELGIRVHKQHVDVREFVDWCVRHQQRLDADALCAFISRDAIGPKTHHMKVNRTTGEVSSRPVDSSLT
;
A
#
# COMPACT_ATOMS: atom_id res chain seq x y z
N MET A 1 7.37 21.41 6.36
CA MET A 1 6.26 20.89 7.20
C MET A 1 6.32 19.38 7.16
N GLN A 2 6.38 18.73 8.31
CA GLN A 2 6.28 17.26 8.39
C GLN A 2 4.80 16.90 8.36
N ALA A 3 4.41 16.09 7.39
CA ALA A 3 3.07 15.57 7.22
C ALA A 3 3.13 14.07 7.51
N VAL A 4 2.28 13.58 8.41
CA VAL A 4 2.28 12.15 8.77
C VAL A 4 1.20 11.44 7.95
N GLY A 5 1.59 10.41 7.21
CA GLY A 5 0.63 9.52 6.55
C GLY A 5 0.04 8.56 7.60
N THR A 6 -1.29 8.42 7.61
CA THR A 6 -1.97 7.42 8.44
C THR A 6 -2.72 6.44 7.53
N PRO A 7 -2.66 5.13 7.78
CA PRO A 7 -3.35 4.16 6.93
C PRO A 7 -4.86 4.30 7.10
N TRP A 8 -5.58 4.30 5.98
CA TRP A 8 -7.03 4.41 5.96
C TRP A 8 -7.64 3.30 5.11
N PHE A 9 -8.68 2.65 5.63
CA PHE A 9 -9.33 1.49 5.02
C PHE A 9 -10.82 1.74 4.81
N THR A 10 -11.38 1.13 3.77
CA THR A 10 -12.84 0.97 3.64
C THR A 10 -13.33 -0.23 4.47
N PRO A 11 -14.65 -0.38 4.72
CA PRO A 11 -15.19 -1.55 5.42
C PRO A 11 -14.79 -2.88 4.77
N GLU A 12 -14.77 -2.94 3.44
CA GLU A 12 -14.40 -4.13 2.67
C GLU A 12 -12.92 -4.46 2.85
N GLN A 13 -12.06 -3.44 2.75
CA GLN A 13 -10.62 -3.58 2.98
C GLN A 13 -10.34 -4.01 4.41
N TRP A 14 -11.00 -3.42 5.41
CA TRP A 14 -10.87 -3.82 6.81
C TRP A 14 -11.27 -5.28 7.03
N ALA A 15 -12.36 -5.73 6.40
CA ALA A 15 -12.78 -7.13 6.47
C ALA A 15 -11.75 -8.09 5.83
N CYS A 16 -11.10 -7.69 4.74
CA CYS A 16 -10.00 -8.44 4.15
C CYS A 16 -8.78 -8.47 5.07
N LEU A 17 -8.38 -7.31 5.62
CA LEU A 17 -7.23 -7.18 6.50
C LEU A 17 -7.37 -8.09 7.72
N ARG A 18 -8.53 -8.10 8.38
CA ARG A 18 -8.77 -8.97 9.54
C ARG A 18 -8.66 -10.46 9.27
N LYS A 19 -8.90 -10.91 8.03
CA LYS A 19 -8.74 -12.33 7.65
C LYS A 19 -7.26 -12.72 7.51
N CYS A 20 -6.41 -11.77 7.16
CA CYS A 20 -5.00 -12.01 6.84
C CYS A 20 -4.03 -11.48 7.89
N ALA A 21 -4.46 -10.56 8.76
CA ALA A 21 -3.63 -9.95 9.79
C ALA A 21 -3.18 -10.99 10.81
N ASP A 22 -1.91 -10.98 11.20
CA ASP A 22 -1.42 -11.82 12.30
C ASP A 22 -1.65 -11.17 13.67
N ASP A 23 -1.95 -9.87 13.65
CA ASP A 23 -2.16 -9.05 14.84
C ASP A 23 -3.54 -9.31 15.50
N PRO A 24 -3.57 -9.74 16.78
CA PRO A 24 -4.80 -9.96 17.53
C PRO A 24 -5.60 -8.67 17.79
N GLU A 25 -4.94 -7.52 17.87
CA GLU A 25 -5.61 -6.21 18.03
C GLU A 25 -6.44 -5.90 16.78
N ILE A 26 -5.85 -6.07 15.59
CA ILE A 26 -6.54 -5.88 14.31
C ILE A 26 -7.70 -6.86 14.17
N LYS A 27 -7.49 -8.15 14.52
CA LYS A 27 -8.52 -9.18 14.46
C LYS A 27 -9.71 -8.92 15.40
N GLY A 28 -9.45 -8.40 16.59
CA GLY A 28 -10.44 -8.18 17.65
C GLY A 28 -11.31 -6.93 17.45
N LEU A 29 -10.90 -6.01 16.59
CA LEU A 29 -11.60 -4.74 16.37
C LEU A 29 -12.63 -4.80 15.24
N SER A 30 -13.86 -4.37 15.52
CA SER A 30 -14.83 -4.11 14.45
C SER A 30 -14.38 -2.90 13.61
N TYR A 31 -14.89 -2.80 12.37
CA TYR A 31 -14.62 -1.63 11.53
C TYR A 31 -15.03 -0.34 12.23
N ASP A 32 -16.21 -0.31 12.86
CA ASP A 32 -16.72 0.88 13.53
C ASP A 32 -15.86 1.30 14.72
N GLN A 33 -15.36 0.32 15.50
CA GLN A 33 -14.46 0.58 16.62
C GLN A 33 -13.12 1.15 16.12
N TRP A 34 -12.54 0.54 15.09
CA TRP A 34 -11.30 1.04 14.48
C TRP A 34 -11.50 2.44 13.87
N HIS A 35 -12.59 2.67 13.15
CA HIS A 35 -12.89 3.95 12.52
C HIS A 35 -13.09 5.05 13.57
N ALA A 36 -13.85 4.78 14.64
CA ALA A 36 -14.04 5.73 15.73
C ALA A 36 -12.72 6.12 16.39
N ARG A 37 -11.87 5.15 16.73
CA ARG A 37 -10.53 5.39 17.32
C ARG A 37 -9.62 6.17 16.37
N SER A 38 -9.68 5.87 15.07
CA SER A 38 -8.86 6.54 14.05
C SER A 38 -9.29 7.99 13.85
N VAL A 39 -10.60 8.27 13.84
CA VAL A 39 -11.14 9.63 13.77
C VAL A 39 -10.79 10.43 15.02
N GLU A 40 -10.88 9.83 16.21
CA GLU A 40 -10.49 10.48 17.46
C GLU A 40 -8.99 10.84 17.46
N SER A 41 -8.14 9.90 17.05
CA SER A 41 -6.69 10.14 16.93
C SER A 41 -6.38 11.29 15.95
N LEU A 42 -7.08 11.38 14.82
CA LEU A 42 -6.93 12.47 13.88
C LEU A 42 -7.24 13.83 14.48
N LYS A 43 -8.31 13.94 15.29
CA LYS A 43 -8.65 15.18 15.98
C LYS A 43 -7.54 15.59 16.95
N ILE A 44 -7.00 14.65 17.71
CA ILE A 44 -5.87 14.91 18.62
C ILE A 44 -4.66 15.44 17.84
N PHE A 45 -4.32 14.84 16.69
CA PHE A 45 -3.23 15.35 15.86
C PHE A 45 -3.49 16.75 15.29
N GLU A 46 -4.72 17.02 14.85
CA GLU A 46 -5.12 18.35 14.38
C GLU A 46 -5.04 19.40 15.49
N GLU A 47 -5.46 19.08 16.71
CA GLU A 47 -5.35 19.94 17.90
C GLU A 47 -3.89 20.24 18.25
N LEU A 48 -2.99 19.29 18.02
CA LEU A 48 -1.54 19.44 18.18
C LEU A 48 -0.88 20.20 17.01
N GLY A 49 -1.64 20.64 16.00
CA GLY A 49 -1.14 21.33 14.82
C GLY A 49 -0.40 20.43 13.82
N ILE A 50 -0.54 19.11 13.96
CA ILE A 50 0.08 18.11 13.08
C ILE A 50 -0.88 17.81 11.93
N ARG A 51 -0.41 18.04 10.70
CA ARG A 51 -1.19 17.67 9.50
C ARG A 51 -1.05 16.18 9.24
N VAL A 52 -2.16 15.47 9.35
CA VAL A 52 -2.25 14.04 9.03
C VAL A 52 -2.96 13.84 7.71
N HIS A 53 -2.37 13.02 6.84
CA HIS A 53 -2.97 12.64 5.57
C HIS A 53 -3.49 11.21 5.64
N LYS A 54 -4.79 11.04 5.44
CA LYS A 54 -5.41 9.73 5.27
C LYS A 54 -4.92 9.10 3.97
N GLN A 55 -4.14 8.04 4.07
CA GLN A 55 -3.64 7.29 2.94
C GLN A 55 -4.44 6.01 2.78
N HIS A 56 -5.26 5.96 1.73
CA HIS A 56 -5.99 4.74 1.39
C HIS A 56 -5.03 3.62 1.02
N VAL A 57 -5.09 2.51 1.75
CA VAL A 57 -4.23 1.33 1.57
C VAL A 57 -5.02 0.23 0.89
N ASP A 58 -4.51 -0.31 -0.22
CA ASP A 58 -5.02 -1.56 -0.78
C ASP A 58 -4.43 -2.74 0.00
N VAL A 59 -5.29 -3.49 0.68
CA VAL A 59 -4.89 -4.64 1.51
C VAL A 59 -4.21 -5.73 0.67
N ARG A 60 -4.57 -5.90 -0.60
CA ARG A 60 -3.93 -6.89 -1.47
C ARG A 60 -2.49 -6.47 -1.79
N GLU A 61 -2.30 -5.19 -2.13
CA GLU A 61 -0.96 -4.65 -2.38
C GLU A 61 -0.09 -4.73 -1.12
N PHE A 62 -0.68 -4.43 0.05
CA PHE A 62 0.00 -4.56 1.33
C PHE A 62 0.42 -6.01 1.62
N VAL A 63 -0.48 -6.99 1.45
CA VAL A 63 -0.16 -8.42 1.61
C VAL A 63 0.97 -8.84 0.66
N ASP A 64 0.88 -8.48 -0.61
CA ASP A 64 1.91 -8.80 -1.61
C ASP A 64 3.26 -8.15 -1.27
N TRP A 65 3.24 -6.97 -0.66
CA TRP A 65 4.45 -6.30 -0.19
C TRP A 65 5.04 -7.02 1.03
N CYS A 66 4.22 -7.38 2.01
CA CYS A 66 4.68 -8.14 3.19
C CYS A 66 5.31 -9.47 2.80
N VAL A 67 4.68 -10.23 1.89
CA VAL A 67 5.22 -11.50 1.38
C VAL A 67 6.58 -11.29 0.71
N ARG A 68 6.72 -10.26 -0.14
CA ARG A 68 7.98 -9.96 -0.85
C ARG A 68 9.10 -9.50 0.09
N HIS A 69 8.77 -8.86 1.20
CA HIS A 69 9.75 -8.29 2.14
C HIS A 69 9.89 -9.12 3.42
N GLN A 70 9.28 -10.31 3.47
CA GLN A 70 9.23 -11.20 4.63
C GLN A 70 8.80 -10.47 5.92
N GLN A 71 7.87 -9.52 5.77
CA GLN A 71 7.30 -8.77 6.89
C GLN A 71 6.05 -9.48 7.42
N ARG A 72 5.77 -9.28 8.70
CA ARG A 72 4.53 -9.73 9.32
C ARG A 72 3.38 -8.82 8.90
N LEU A 73 2.16 -9.36 8.89
CA LEU A 73 0.95 -8.58 8.63
C LEU A 73 0.45 -7.94 9.93
N ASP A 74 1.17 -6.90 10.38
CA ASP A 74 0.91 -6.15 11.60
C ASP A 74 0.89 -4.62 11.36
N ALA A 75 0.61 -3.87 12.42
CA ALA A 75 0.54 -2.40 12.38
C ALA A 75 1.89 -1.74 12.03
N ASP A 76 3.01 -2.32 12.46
CA ASP A 76 4.34 -1.79 12.17
C ASP A 76 4.69 -1.91 10.68
N ALA A 77 4.37 -3.07 10.07
CA ALA A 77 4.52 -3.26 8.64
C ALA A 77 3.62 -2.32 7.83
N LEU A 78 2.41 -2.00 8.31
CA LEU A 78 1.55 -0.98 7.69
C LEU A 78 2.19 0.41 7.71
N CYS A 79 2.76 0.81 8.86
CA CYS A 79 3.49 2.08 8.98
C CYS A 79 4.71 2.14 8.04
N ALA A 80 5.45 1.04 7.91
CA ALA A 80 6.56 0.96 6.96
C ALA A 80 6.08 1.02 5.50
N PHE A 81 4.97 0.34 5.17
CA PHE A 81 4.37 0.32 3.84
C PHE A 81 3.91 1.71 3.40
N ILE A 82 3.18 2.44 4.26
CA ILE A 82 2.76 3.81 3.93
C ILE A 82 3.92 4.79 3.93
N SER A 83 4.96 4.58 4.76
CA SER A 83 6.15 5.43 4.78
C SER A 83 6.97 5.32 3.51
N ARG A 84 6.99 4.15 2.86
CA ARG A 84 7.52 3.98 1.50
C ARG A 84 6.84 4.92 0.51
N ASP A 85 5.51 5.03 0.61
CA ASP A 85 4.68 5.81 -0.31
C ASP A 85 4.49 7.27 0.18
N ALA A 86 5.05 7.62 1.34
CA ALA A 86 4.98 8.95 1.92
C ALA A 86 6.00 9.86 1.23
N ILE A 87 5.48 10.78 0.41
CA ILE A 87 6.18 11.87 -0.30
C ILE A 87 6.96 11.40 -1.55
N GLY A 88 6.20 10.98 -2.56
CA GLY A 88 6.54 11.09 -3.98
C GLY A 88 5.24 11.14 -4.79
N PRO A 89 5.15 11.88 -5.92
CA PRO A 89 3.94 11.88 -6.72
C PRO A 89 3.60 10.45 -7.11
N LYS A 90 2.37 10.01 -6.84
CA LYS A 90 1.85 8.71 -7.30
C LYS A 90 1.90 8.70 -8.83
N THR A 91 3.02 8.30 -9.42
CA THR A 91 3.08 7.94 -10.82
C THR A 91 2.22 6.71 -10.99
N HIS A 92 1.00 6.91 -11.50
CA HIS A 92 0.21 5.86 -12.13
C HIS A 92 1.02 5.30 -13.30
N HIS A 93 1.93 4.36 -13.04
CA HIS A 93 2.45 3.49 -14.08
C HIS A 93 1.48 2.33 -14.26
N MET A 94 0.26 2.68 -14.70
CA MET A 94 -0.60 1.72 -15.35
C MET A 94 -0.25 1.74 -16.85
N LYS A 95 0.57 0.76 -17.26
CA LYS A 95 0.53 0.00 -18.53
C LYS A 95 1.90 -0.63 -18.82
N VAL A 96 1.96 -1.95 -18.78
CA VAL A 96 2.67 -2.69 -19.83
C VAL A 96 1.69 -3.72 -20.38
N ASN A 97 1.25 -3.45 -21.60
CA ASN A 97 0.41 -4.31 -22.40
C ASN A 97 1.13 -5.64 -22.63
N ARG A 98 0.48 -6.77 -22.34
CA ARG A 98 0.80 -8.04 -23.01
C ARG A 98 0.14 -8.00 -24.38
N THR A 99 0.89 -7.58 -25.39
CA THR A 99 0.42 -7.71 -26.78
C THR A 99 1.63 -8.02 -27.67
N THR A 100 1.62 -9.25 -28.19
CA THR A 100 2.27 -9.70 -29.44
C THR A 100 3.81 -9.72 -29.40
N GLY A 101 4.51 -10.85 -29.48
CA GLY A 101 4.31 -11.92 -30.46
C GLY A 101 5.11 -11.65 -31.73
N GLU A 102 6.42 -11.47 -31.67
CA GLU A 102 7.33 -11.75 -32.80
C GLU A 102 8.81 -11.79 -32.34
N VAL A 103 9.42 -12.97 -32.39
CA VAL A 103 10.88 -13.11 -32.37
C VAL A 103 11.35 -12.81 -33.78
N SER A 104 11.84 -11.60 -33.99
CA SER A 104 12.55 -11.21 -35.19
C SER A 104 13.97 -11.78 -35.14
N SER A 105 14.17 -12.91 -35.81
CA SER A 105 15.50 -13.47 -36.07
C SER A 105 16.13 -12.73 -37.25
N ARG A 106 17.24 -12.04 -36.98
CA ARG A 106 18.04 -11.26 -37.94
C ARG A 106 18.60 -12.16 -39.06
N PRO A 107 18.67 -11.73 -40.33
CA PRO A 107 19.62 -12.28 -41.28
C PRO A 107 21.02 -11.74 -40.99
N VAL A 108 22.01 -12.64 -40.94
CA VAL A 108 23.44 -12.32 -40.88
C VAL A 108 23.88 -11.77 -42.24
N ASP A 109 24.51 -10.60 -42.23
CA ASP A 109 25.15 -9.98 -43.40
C ASP A 109 26.49 -10.66 -43.67
N SER A 110 26.75 -11.02 -44.92
CA SER A 110 28.11 -11.31 -45.41
C SER A 110 28.13 -11.02 -46.91
N SER A 111 28.11 -9.74 -47.25
CA SER A 111 28.50 -9.27 -48.57
C SER A 111 30.03 -9.30 -48.73
N LEU A 112 30.44 -9.78 -49.91
CA LEU A 112 31.79 -9.89 -50.42
C LEU A 112 32.63 -8.61 -50.27
N THR A 113 33.92 -8.77 -50.03
CA THR A 113 34.99 -8.02 -50.72
C THR A 113 36.20 -8.92 -50.85
#